data_AF-A0A1Y4E7T5-F1
#
_entry.id   AF-A0A1Y4E7T5-F1
#
_cell.length_a   1.000
_cell.length_b   1.000
_cell.length_c   1.000
_cell.angle_alpha   90.00
_cell.angle_beta   90.00
_cell.angle_gamma   90.00
#
_symmetry.space_group_name_H-M   'P 1'
#
loop_
_entity.id
_entity.type
_entity.pdbx_description
1 polymer ?
#
loop_
_entity_poly.entity_id
_entity_poly.type
_entity_poly.pdbx_seq_one_letter_code
_entity_poly.pdbx_strand_id
1 'polypeptide(L)'
;MNRRMVKQECYLDMLEEAINSVESVLNYIDRIKDKVGVFNDDILQKDAIRAQFDLELALASLSILLRKMAENNFIEIDSETRRDINSIIHSNKFEVEDGKVIVYSQKGEELVNIDNLLSFARSIL
;
A
#
# COMPACT_ATOMS: atom_id res chain seq x y z
N MET A 1 5.57 -18.20 -27.91
CA MET A 1 5.22 -17.18 -26.89
C MET A 1 6.49 -16.56 -26.37
N ASN A 2 6.62 -15.23 -26.37
CA ASN A 2 7.84 -14.55 -25.93
C ASN A 2 7.90 -14.56 -24.39
N ARG A 3 8.95 -15.18 -23.80
CA ARG A 3 9.14 -15.29 -22.34
C ARG A 3 9.07 -13.93 -21.63
N ARG A 4 9.48 -12.83 -22.28
CA ARG A 4 9.40 -11.49 -21.71
C ARG A 4 7.94 -11.01 -21.59
N MET A 5 7.11 -11.29 -22.60
CA MET A 5 5.69 -10.92 -22.58
C MET A 5 4.96 -11.68 -21.48
N VAL A 6 5.15 -13.01 -21.40
CA VAL A 6 4.54 -13.84 -20.34
C VAL A 6 4.96 -13.36 -18.96
N LYS A 7 6.24 -12.99 -18.78
CA LYS A 7 6.71 -12.44 -17.52
C LYS A 7 5.97 -11.15 -17.18
N GLN A 8 5.81 -10.24 -18.15
CA GLN A 8 5.10 -8.98 -17.95
C GLN A 8 3.63 -9.20 -17.60
N GLU A 9 2.94 -10.12 -18.28
CA GLU A 9 1.56 -10.50 -17.97
C GLU A 9 1.44 -10.96 -16.50
N CYS A 10 2.33 -11.85 -16.03
CA CYS A 10 2.33 -12.26 -14.63
C CYS A 10 2.52 -11.10 -13.64
N TYR A 11 3.29 -10.05 -14.01
CA TYR A 11 3.43 -8.88 -13.15
C TYR A 11 2.17 -8.02 -13.13
N LEU A 12 1.44 -7.91 -14.25
CA LEU A 12 0.19 -7.16 -14.33
C LEU A 12 -0.92 -7.86 -13.52
N ASP A 13 -1.04 -9.18 -13.63
CA ASP A 13 -1.99 -9.97 -12.84
C ASP A 13 -1.75 -9.76 -11.33
N MET A 14 -0.50 -9.88 -10.90
CA MET A 14 -0.11 -9.65 -9.49
C MET A 14 -0.32 -8.19 -9.05
N LEU A 15 -0.20 -7.24 -9.98
CA LEU A 15 -0.40 -5.82 -9.68
C LEU A 15 -1.87 -5.52 -9.40
N GLU A 16 -2.77 -6.08 -10.20
CA GLU A 16 -4.21 -5.99 -9.98
C GLU A 16 -4.61 -6.60 -8.63
N GLU A 17 -4.09 -7.78 -8.30
CA GLU A 17 -4.31 -8.41 -6.99
C GLU A 17 -3.82 -7.54 -5.81
N ALA A 18 -2.63 -6.95 -5.94
CA ALA A 18 -2.05 -6.09 -4.91
C ALA A 18 -2.87 -4.80 -4.71
N ILE A 19 -3.33 -4.17 -5.79
CA ILE A 19 -4.20 -2.98 -5.72
C ILE A 19 -5.51 -3.32 -4.99
N ASN A 20 -6.17 -4.41 -5.41
CA ASN A 20 -7.43 -4.86 -4.82
C ASN A 20 -7.28 -5.18 -3.32
N SER A 21 -6.13 -5.73 -2.92
CA SER A 21 -5.81 -5.99 -1.51
C SER A 21 -5.74 -4.70 -0.69
N VAL A 22 -4.98 -3.69 -1.15
CA VAL A 22 -4.87 -2.40 -0.46
C VAL A 22 -6.25 -1.74 -0.33
N GLU A 23 -7.02 -1.68 -1.40
CA GLU A 23 -8.36 -1.07 -1.42
C GLU A 23 -9.34 -1.79 -0.49
N SER A 24 -9.26 -3.12 -0.42
CA SER A 24 -10.10 -3.92 0.48
C SER A 24 -9.82 -3.58 1.94
N VAL A 25 -8.55 -3.38 2.30
CA VAL A 25 -8.17 -3.01 3.68
C VAL A 25 -8.59 -1.57 3.98
N LEU A 26 -8.38 -0.61 3.07
CA LEU A 26 -8.84 0.77 3.25
C LEU A 26 -10.35 0.84 3.48
N ASN A 27 -11.12 0.14 2.64
CA ASN A 27 -12.58 0.05 2.82
C ASN A 27 -12.98 -0.58 4.15
N TYR A 28 -12.20 -1.55 4.65
CA TYR A 28 -12.45 -2.16 5.96
C TYR A 28 -12.16 -1.18 7.11
N ILE A 29 -11.08 -0.40 7.02
CA ILE A 29 -10.73 0.65 7.98
C ILE A 29 -11.87 1.68 8.07
N ASP A 30 -12.40 2.14 6.94
CA ASP A 30 -13.49 3.12 6.93
C ASP A 30 -14.77 2.55 7.55
N ARG A 31 -15.09 1.28 7.29
CA ARG A 31 -16.22 0.59 7.96
C ARG A 31 -16.03 0.43 9.47
N ILE A 32 -14.80 0.37 9.98
CA ILE A 32 -14.54 0.35 11.43
C ILE A 32 -14.83 1.74 12.01
N LYS A 33 -14.43 2.82 11.32
CA LYS A 33 -14.72 4.20 11.76
C LYS A 33 -16.23 4.45 11.87
N ASP A 34 -17.02 3.93 10.92
CA ASP A 34 -18.49 4.06 10.94
C ASP A 34 -19.16 3.34 12.13
N LYS A 35 -18.46 2.44 12.81
CA LYS A 35 -18.96 1.64 13.94
C LYS A 35 -18.63 2.24 15.31
N VAL A 36 -17.87 3.33 15.34
CA VAL A 36 -17.53 4.06 16.58
C VAL A 36 -18.82 4.56 17.23
N GLY A 37 -19.04 4.21 18.50
CA GLY A 37 -20.27 4.53 19.26
C GLY A 37 -21.39 3.48 19.18
N VAL A 38 -21.25 2.43 18.37
CA VAL A 38 -22.22 1.31 18.28
C VAL A 38 -21.70 0.04 18.97
N PHE A 39 -20.38 -0.17 18.98
CA PHE A 39 -19.74 -1.34 19.56
C PHE A 39 -18.88 -0.99 20.77
N ASN A 40 -18.50 -2.02 21.54
CA ASN A 40 -17.61 -1.88 22.69
C ASN A 40 -16.21 -1.43 22.24
N ASP A 41 -15.64 -0.43 22.91
CA ASP A 41 -14.41 0.25 22.51
C ASP A 41 -13.21 -0.71 22.41
N ASP A 42 -13.12 -1.71 23.30
CA ASP A 42 -12.04 -2.70 23.29
C ASP A 42 -12.02 -3.57 22.02
N ILE A 43 -13.20 -3.89 21.46
CA ILE A 43 -13.32 -4.70 20.23
C ILE A 43 -12.92 -3.84 19.03
N LEU A 44 -13.39 -2.59 18.99
CA LEU A 44 -13.06 -1.65 17.92
C LEU A 44 -11.56 -1.31 17.89
N GLN A 45 -10.92 -1.18 19.05
CA GLN A 45 -9.48 -0.95 19.13
C GLN A 45 -8.67 -2.12 18.55
N LYS A 46 -9.03 -3.36 18.90
CA LYS A 46 -8.34 -4.54 18.37
C LYS A 46 -8.50 -4.65 16.86
N ASP A 47 -9.70 -4.41 16.34
CA ASP A 47 -9.97 -4.45 14.90
C ASP A 47 -9.22 -3.31 14.16
N ALA A 48 -9.16 -2.12 14.75
CA ALA A 48 -8.42 -0.99 14.19
C ALA A 48 -6.91 -1.27 14.11
N ILE A 49 -6.30 -1.78 15.20
CA ILE A 49 -4.88 -2.16 15.23
C ILE A 49 -4.59 -3.23 14.17
N ARG A 50 -5.46 -4.24 14.05
CA ARG A 50 -5.30 -5.29 13.05
C ARG A 50 -5.38 -4.72 11.63
N ALA A 51 -6.37 -3.89 11.35
CA ALA A 51 -6.56 -3.28 10.04
C ALA A 51 -5.37 -2.39 9.64
N GLN A 52 -4.75 -1.70 10.61
CA GLN A 52 -3.53 -0.93 10.39
C GLN A 52 -2.35 -1.82 9.96
N PHE A 53 -2.12 -2.95 10.64
CA PHE A 53 -1.08 -3.90 10.23
C PHE A 53 -1.38 -4.57 8.88
N ASP A 54 -2.65 -4.90 8.62
CA ASP A 54 -3.05 -5.43 7.32
C ASP A 54 -2.78 -4.40 6.19
N LEU A 55 -2.97 -3.10 6.46
CA LEU A 55 -2.68 -2.03 5.51
C LEU A 55 -1.18 -1.88 5.26
N GLU A 56 -0.38 -1.90 6.33
CA GLU A 56 1.08 -1.88 6.25
C GLU A 56 1.60 -3.00 5.34
N LEU A 57 1.14 -4.23 5.56
CA LEU A 57 1.54 -5.40 4.78
C LEU A 57 1.09 -5.34 3.32
N ALA A 58 -0.13 -4.86 3.07
CA ALA A 58 -0.65 -4.69 1.71
C ALA A 58 0.14 -3.64 0.93
N LEU A 59 0.40 -2.48 1.54
CA LEU A 59 1.19 -1.41 0.92
C LEU A 59 2.65 -1.82 0.70
N ALA A 60 3.26 -2.56 1.63
CA ALA A 60 4.61 -3.09 1.46
C ALA A 60 4.68 -4.06 0.27
N SER A 61 3.69 -4.94 0.14
CA SER A 61 3.60 -5.91 -0.96
C SER A 61 3.47 -5.20 -2.31
N LEU A 62 2.57 -4.22 -2.43
CA LEU A 62 2.40 -3.39 -3.62
C LEU A 62 3.70 -2.63 -3.96
N SER A 63 4.33 -2.02 -2.96
CA SER A 63 5.55 -1.22 -3.11
C SER A 63 6.73 -2.07 -3.62
N ILE A 64 6.91 -3.27 -3.06
CA ILE A 64 7.93 -4.22 -3.52
C ILE A 64 7.65 -4.63 -4.97
N LEU A 65 6.40 -4.95 -5.31
CA LEU A 65 6.03 -5.35 -6.66
C LEU A 65 6.35 -4.26 -7.68
N LEU A 66 5.91 -3.02 -7.45
CA LEU A 66 6.20 -1.87 -8.31
C LEU A 66 7.71 -1.67 -8.48
N ARG A 67 8.48 -1.76 -7.38
CA ARG A 67 9.94 -1.70 -7.44
C ARG A 67 10.54 -2.82 -8.31
N LYS A 68 10.06 -4.06 -8.17
CA LYS A 68 10.52 -5.17 -9.03
C LYS A 68 10.14 -4.95 -10.50
N MET A 69 8.96 -4.40 -10.79
CA MET A 69 8.56 -4.07 -12.17
C MET A 69 9.49 -3.02 -12.79
N ALA A 70 9.84 -1.98 -12.03
CA ALA A 70 10.82 -0.98 -12.46
C ALA A 70 12.21 -1.57 -12.68
N GLU A 71 12.71 -2.43 -11.76
CA GLU A 71 13.99 -3.13 -11.91
C GLU A 71 14.04 -4.04 -13.16
N ASN A 72 12.89 -4.50 -13.66
CA ASN A 72 12.79 -5.30 -14.89
C ASN A 72 12.58 -4.45 -16.17
N ASN A 73 12.57 -3.12 -16.04
CA ASN A 73 12.25 -2.16 -17.11
C ASN A 73 10.87 -2.43 -17.72
N PHE A 74 9.86 -2.73 -16.89
CA PHE A 74 8.46 -2.80 -17.32
C PHE A 74 7.72 -1.48 -17.12
N ILE A 75 8.13 -0.69 -16.13
CA ILE A 75 7.53 0.61 -15.80
C ILE A 75 8.63 1.62 -15.45
N GLU A 76 8.31 2.91 -15.57
CA GLU A 76 9.10 4.00 -15.03
C GLU A 76 8.38 4.61 -13.83
N ILE A 77 9.13 4.85 -12.75
CA ILE A 77 8.62 5.45 -11.52
C ILE A 77 9.26 6.83 -11.38
N ASP A 78 8.46 7.86 -11.15
CA ASP A 78 8.94 9.22 -10.90
C ASP A 78 9.64 9.32 -9.52
N SER A 79 10.24 10.47 -9.22
CA SER A 79 11.00 10.64 -7.98
C SER A 79 10.15 10.67 -6.72
N GLU A 80 8.91 11.17 -6.80
CA GLU A 80 7.99 11.28 -5.67
C GLU A 80 7.44 9.91 -5.32
N THR A 81 6.86 9.20 -6.30
CA THR A 81 6.35 7.83 -6.08
C THR A 81 7.47 6.88 -5.64
N ARG A 82 8.69 7.03 -6.16
CA ARG A 82 9.85 6.25 -5.72
C ARG A 82 10.23 6.56 -4.26
N ARG A 83 10.02 7.79 -3.79
CA ARG A 83 10.25 8.14 -2.39
C ARG A 83 9.27 7.38 -1.52
N ASP A 84 7.98 7.52 -1.79
CA ASP A 84 6.89 6.87 -1.03
C ASP A 84 7.08 5.35 -0.95
N ILE A 85 7.36 4.69 -2.08
CA ILE A 85 7.66 3.25 -2.13
C ILE A 85 8.81 2.87 -1.19
N ASN A 86 9.90 3.66 -1.19
CA ASN A 86 11.05 3.36 -0.34
C ASN A 86 10.76 3.65 1.13
N SER A 87 10.00 4.70 1.44
CA SER A 87 9.61 5.04 2.80
C SER A 87 8.72 3.93 3.39
N ILE A 88 7.79 3.37 2.62
CA ILE A 88 6.98 2.21 3.02
C ILE A 88 7.87 0.98 3.27
N ILE A 89 8.71 0.60 2.30
CA ILE A 89 9.55 -0.62 2.38
C ILE A 89 10.53 -0.59 3.55
N HIS A 90 11.05 0.59 3.89
CA HIS A 90 12.08 0.78 4.92
C HIS A 90 11.54 1.39 6.22
N SER A 91 10.22 1.39 6.40
CA SER A 91 9.60 1.83 7.63
C SER A 91 9.84 0.83 8.76
N ASN A 92 10.09 1.36 9.97
CA ASN A 92 10.14 0.58 11.20
C ASN A 92 8.86 0.73 12.04
N LYS A 93 8.09 1.77 11.75
CA LYS A 93 6.83 2.11 12.39
C LYS A 93 5.91 2.69 11.33
N PHE A 94 4.66 2.26 11.37
CA PHE A 94 3.61 2.62 10.44
C PHE A 94 2.40 3.11 11.23
N GLU A 95 1.94 4.33 10.95
CA GLU A 95 0.78 4.94 11.60
C GLU A 95 -0.24 5.42 10.58
N VAL A 96 -1.52 5.26 10.93
CA VAL A 96 -2.64 5.73 10.12
C VAL A 96 -3.41 6.74 10.96
N GLU A 97 -3.30 8.02 10.59
CA GLU A 97 -4.00 9.12 11.25
C GLU A 97 -4.86 9.87 10.23
N ASP A 98 -6.17 9.97 10.46
CA ASP A 98 -7.11 10.71 9.60
C ASP A 98 -7.00 10.39 8.10
N GLY A 99 -6.76 9.12 7.76
CA GLY A 99 -6.61 8.67 6.37
C GLY A 99 -5.24 8.96 5.75
N LYS A 100 -4.31 9.49 6.53
CA LYS A 100 -2.91 9.68 6.13
C LYS A 100 -2.06 8.55 6.69
N VAL A 101 -1.11 8.08 5.90
CA VAL A 101 -0.09 7.15 6.35
C VAL A 101 1.17 7.92 6.66
N ILE A 102 1.63 7.76 7.89
CA ILE A 102 2.90 8.29 8.39
C ILE A 102 3.81 7.11 8.66
N VAL A 103 4.97 7.12 8.02
CA VAL A 103 5.99 6.08 8.21
C VAL A 103 7.23 6.67 8.85
N TYR A 104 7.85 5.90 9.73
CA TYR A 104 9.08 6.31 10.39
C TYR A 104 10.21 5.38 9.97
N SER A 105 11.21 5.95 9.31
CA SER A 105 12.41 5.26 8.86
C SER A 105 13.64 5.81 9.58
N GLN A 106 14.84 5.30 9.25
CA GLN A 106 16.09 5.90 9.73
C GLN A 106 16.28 7.35 9.28
N LYS A 107 15.53 7.80 8.25
CA LYS A 107 15.57 9.17 7.75
C LYS A 107 14.65 10.13 8.52
N GLY A 108 13.79 9.60 9.39
CA GLY A 108 12.81 10.35 10.14
C GLY A 108 11.38 10.00 9.76
N GLU A 109 10.48 10.94 10.05
CA GLU A 109 9.06 10.87 9.74
C GLU A 109 8.79 11.27 8.29
N GLU A 110 8.05 10.43 7.57
CA GLU A 110 7.73 10.62 6.17
C GLU A 110 6.22 10.40 5.95
N LEU A 111 5.57 11.39 5.33
CA LEU A 111 4.17 11.28 4.93
C LEU A 111 4.07 10.56 3.59
N VAL A 112 3.24 9.54 3.51
CA VAL A 112 3.03 8.73 2.30
C VAL A 112 1.69 9.09 1.67
N ASN A 113 1.68 9.36 0.37
CA ASN A 113 0.45 9.62 -0.37
C ASN A 113 -0.10 8.33 -1.00
N ILE A 114 -1.01 7.65 -0.28
CA ILE A 114 -1.61 6.40 -0.75
C ILE A 114 -2.41 6.61 -2.04
N ASP A 115 -3.17 7.70 -2.14
CA ASP A 115 -4.00 7.98 -3.32
C ASP A 115 -3.15 8.14 -4.58
N ASN A 116 -2.02 8.85 -4.46
CA ASN A 116 -1.06 8.97 -5.55
C ASN A 116 -0.44 7.63 -5.92
N LEU A 117 -0.04 6.82 -4.91
CA LEU A 117 0.53 5.49 -5.13
C LEU A 117 -0.47 4.54 -5.83
N LEU A 118 -1.73 4.52 -5.40
CA LEU A 118 -2.78 3.70 -6.02
C LEU A 118 -3.14 4.21 -7.41
N SER A 119 -3.21 5.53 -7.61
CA SER A 119 -3.44 6.13 -8.93
C SER A 119 -2.33 5.76 -9.91
N PHE A 120 -1.08 5.82 -9.46
CA PHE A 120 0.07 5.37 -10.24
C PHE A 120 -0.02 3.87 -10.55
N ALA A 121 -0.28 3.03 -9.55
CA ALA A 121 -0.41 1.59 -9.73
C ALA A 121 -1.50 1.22 -10.75
N ARG A 122 -2.66 1.88 -10.66
CA ARG A 122 -3.78 1.70 -11.61
C ARG A 122 -3.46 2.19 -13.02
N SER A 123 -2.63 3.22 -13.18
CA SER A 123 -2.25 3.74 -14.51
C SER A 123 -1.37 2.79 -15.33
N ILE A 124 -0.82 1.75 -14.70
CA ILE A 124 0.01 0.72 -15.33
C ILE A 124 -0.84 -0.38 -15.98
N LEU A 125 -2.07 -0.59 -15.48
CA LEU A 125 -3.04 -1.57 -15.99
C LEU A 125 -3.82 -0.99 -17.19
#